data_AF-A0A956VRF1-F1
#
_entry.id   AF-A0A956VRF1-F1
#
_cell.length_a   1.000
_cell.length_b   1.000
_cell.length_c   1.000
_cell.angle_alpha   90.00
_cell.angle_beta   90.00
_cell.angle_gamma   90.00
#
_symmetry.space_group_name_H-M   'P 1'
#
loop_
_entity.id
_entity.type
_entity.pdbx_description
1 polymer ?
#
loop_
_entity_poly.entity_id
_entity_poly.type
_entity_poly.pdbx_seq_one_letter_code
_entity_poly.pdbx_strand_id
1 'polypeptide(L)'
;IEDFTRNSTSSHVRVVSPRSSDLVPLLRQAGAAVVEAPEALTVTGVESGWIGRIAAEHGIELHELTPRRASLEAAFMELTGDSVEYRATAASTLETMEVR
;
A
#
# COMPACT_ATOMS: atom_id res chain seq x y z
N ILE A 1 9.36 8.54 13.45
CA ILE A 1 8.48 7.38 13.21
C ILE A 1 7.45 7.90 12.22
N GLU A 2 7.88 8.07 10.98
CA GLU A 2 7.19 8.86 9.96
C GLU A 2 7.24 8.02 8.69
N ASP A 3 6.26 7.16 8.47
CA ASP A 3 5.89 6.70 7.14
C ASP A 3 4.53 6.00 7.22
N PHE A 4 3.44 6.77 7.25
CA PHE A 4 2.08 6.24 7.12
C PHE A 4 1.28 6.93 6.01
N THR A 5 1.81 7.98 5.39
CA THR A 5 1.04 8.89 4.54
C THR A 5 1.24 8.69 3.04
N ARG A 6 1.93 7.63 2.58
CA ARG A 6 2.11 7.36 1.13
C ARG A 6 1.43 6.09 0.60
N ASN A 7 0.75 5.29 1.43
CA ASN A 7 0.27 3.97 0.99
C ASN A 7 -1.19 3.92 0.46
N SER A 8 -1.79 5.06 0.10
CA SER A 8 -3.16 5.07 -0.47
C SER A 8 -3.26 4.46 -1.88
N THR A 9 -2.16 4.02 -2.48
CA THR A 9 -2.15 3.59 -3.88
C THR A 9 -2.18 2.08 -4.11
N SER A 10 -2.00 1.26 -3.08
CA SER A 10 -2.08 -0.20 -3.23
C SER A 10 -3.30 -0.77 -2.52
N SER A 11 -4.03 -1.64 -3.23
CA SER A 11 -5.17 -2.38 -2.67
C SER A 11 -4.72 -3.17 -1.44
N HIS A 12 -5.52 -3.11 -0.38
CA HIS A 12 -5.25 -3.77 0.90
C HIS A 12 -6.55 -4.24 1.54
N VAL A 13 -6.46 -5.03 2.60
CA VAL A 13 -7.60 -5.46 3.41
C VAL A 13 -7.42 -4.93 4.82
N ARG A 14 -8.41 -4.18 5.30
CA ARG A 14 -8.47 -3.76 6.70
C ARG A 14 -9.12 -4.88 7.53
N VAL A 15 -8.47 -5.26 8.62
CA VAL A 15 -8.91 -6.35 9.50
C VAL A 15 -8.97 -5.86 10.93
N VAL A 16 -10.08 -6.10 11.63
CA VAL A 16 -10.23 -5.85 13.07
C VAL A 16 -10.58 -7.15 13.75
N SER A 17 -9.83 -7.50 14.80
CA SER A 17 -10.04 -8.71 15.60
C SER A 17 -9.60 -8.46 17.03
N PRO A 18 -10.34 -8.95 18.05
CA PRO A 18 -9.88 -8.94 19.43
C PRO A 18 -8.67 -9.85 19.67
N ARG A 19 -8.39 -10.79 18.73
CA ARG A 19 -7.25 -11.71 18.77
C ARG A 19 -6.29 -11.46 17.59
N SER A 20 -6.05 -10.18 17.28
CA SER A 20 -5.16 -9.77 16.19
C SER A 20 -3.74 -10.31 16.35
N SER A 21 -3.21 -10.39 17.58
CA SER A 21 -1.89 -10.96 17.88
C SER A 21 -1.74 -12.41 17.46
N ASP A 22 -2.82 -13.20 17.51
CA ASP A 22 -2.83 -14.61 17.11
C ASP A 22 -2.97 -14.75 15.59
N LEU A 23 -3.65 -13.79 14.95
CA LEU A 23 -3.90 -13.79 13.51
C LEU A 23 -2.68 -13.37 12.68
N VAL A 24 -1.93 -12.36 13.14
CA VAL A 24 -0.74 -11.82 12.45
C VAL A 24 0.25 -12.91 12.00
N PRO A 25 0.72 -13.83 12.87
CA PRO A 25 1.69 -14.85 12.46
C PRO A 25 1.12 -15.80 11.40
N LEU A 26 -0.16 -16.17 11.48
CA LEU A 26 -0.82 -17.04 10.51
C LEU A 26 -0.91 -16.38 9.13
N LEU A 27 -1.25 -15.09 9.09
CA LEU A 27 -1.29 -14.32 7.86
C LEU A 27 0.10 -14.17 7.23
N ARG A 28 1.14 -13.92 8.04
CA ARG A 28 2.53 -13.84 7.56
C ARG A 28 3.00 -15.19 7.00
N GLN A 29 2.66 -16.31 7.64
CA GLN A 29 2.96 -17.65 7.13
C GLN A 29 2.25 -17.95 5.81
N ALA A 30 1.06 -17.40 5.62
CA ALA A 30 0.30 -17.48 4.38
C ALA A 30 0.80 -16.53 3.27
N GLY A 31 1.93 -15.85 3.48
CA GLY A 31 2.54 -14.95 2.49
C GLY A 31 1.98 -13.52 2.48
N ALA A 32 1.15 -13.16 3.46
CA ALA A 32 0.63 -11.80 3.59
C ALA A 32 1.66 -10.86 4.21
N ALA A 33 1.71 -9.61 3.73
CA ALA A 33 2.36 -8.53 4.46
C ALA A 33 1.34 -7.88 5.40
N VAL A 34 1.71 -7.72 6.67
CA VAL A 34 0.81 -7.24 7.73
C VAL A 34 1.44 -6.07 8.45
N VAL A 35 0.77 -4.92 8.39
CA VAL A 35 1.07 -3.72 9.17
C VAL A 35 0.08 -3.65 10.33
N GLU A 36 0.61 -3.54 11.54
CA GLU A 36 -0.15 -3.51 12.79
C GLU A 36 -0.34 -2.05 13.23
N ALA A 37 -1.59 -1.64 13.44
CA ALA A 37 -1.95 -0.36 14.05
C ALA A 37 -2.84 -0.61 15.28
N PRO A 38 -2.95 0.35 16.22
CA PRO A 38 -3.72 0.17 17.46
C PRO A 38 -5.20 -0.23 17.23
N GLU A 39 -5.77 0.19 16.12
CA GLU A 39 -7.19 0.04 15.81
C GLU A 39 -7.51 -1.07 14.79
N ALA A 40 -6.54 -1.47 13.96
CA ALA A 40 -6.72 -2.44 12.89
C ALA A 40 -5.39 -2.95 12.34
N LEU A 41 -5.47 -4.09 11.65
CA LEU A 41 -4.41 -4.57 10.77
C LEU A 41 -4.67 -4.09 9.35
N THR A 42 -3.61 -3.74 8.65
CA THR A 42 -3.60 -3.53 7.20
C THR A 42 -2.86 -4.70 6.57
N VAL A 43 -3.57 -5.49 5.76
CA VAL A 43 -3.06 -6.71 5.15
C VAL A 43 -2.98 -6.55 3.64
N THR A 44 -1.85 -6.89 3.04
CA THR A 44 -1.63 -6.90 1.58
C THR A 44 -1.04 -8.24 1.14
N GLY A 45 -1.06 -8.49 -0.17
CA GLY A 45 -0.51 -9.72 -0.78
C GLY A 45 -1.46 -10.92 -0.78
N VAL A 46 -2.57 -10.84 -0.05
CA VAL A 46 -3.62 -11.88 -0.03
C VAL A 46 -5.02 -11.26 -0.10
N GLU A 47 -5.94 -12.01 -0.70
CA GLU A 47 -7.35 -11.61 -0.82
C GLU A 47 -8.11 -11.77 0.51
N SER A 48 -9.14 -10.96 0.74
CA SER A 48 -9.94 -11.00 1.97
C SER A 48 -10.56 -12.36 2.26
N GLY A 49 -11.01 -13.09 1.23
CA GLY A 49 -11.56 -14.44 1.41
C GLY A 49 -10.54 -15.44 1.99
N TRP A 50 -9.26 -15.27 1.67
CA TRP A 50 -8.18 -16.10 2.22
C TRP A 50 -7.95 -15.78 3.70
N ILE A 51 -7.94 -14.49 4.05
CA ILE A 51 -7.84 -14.01 5.44
C ILE A 51 -9.00 -14.57 6.29
N GLY A 52 -10.24 -14.46 5.78
CA GLY A 52 -11.43 -14.98 6.46
C GLY A 52 -11.38 -16.50 6.68
N ARG A 53 -10.86 -17.25 5.71
CA ARG A 53 -10.66 -18.70 5.85
C ARG A 53 -9.66 -19.03 6.95
N ILE A 54 -8.48 -18.42 6.94
CA ILE A 54 -7.44 -18.66 7.97
C ILE A 54 -8.00 -18.37 9.36
N ALA A 55 -8.71 -17.25 9.52
CA ALA A 55 -9.33 -16.88 10.78
C ALA A 55 -10.36 -17.93 11.23
N ALA A 56 -11.23 -18.38 10.33
CA ALA A 56 -12.24 -19.40 10.62
C ALA A 56 -11.62 -20.76 11.01
N GLU A 57 -10.59 -21.22 10.28
CA GLU A 57 -9.89 -22.48 10.56
C GLU A 57 -9.24 -22.50 11.96
N HIS A 58 -8.86 -21.34 12.49
CA HIS A 58 -8.22 -21.20 13.80
C HIS A 58 -9.18 -20.68 14.88
N GLY A 59 -10.48 -20.52 14.58
CA GLY A 59 -11.46 -20.01 15.53
C GLY A 59 -11.21 -18.57 15.98
N ILE A 60 -10.62 -17.75 15.11
CA ILE A 60 -10.33 -16.34 15.36
C ILE A 60 -11.51 -15.50 14.87
N GLU A 61 -12.12 -14.77 15.80
CA GLU A 61 -13.19 -13.83 15.51
C GLU A 61 -12.68 -12.61 14.73
N LEU A 62 -13.42 -12.19 13.71
CA LEU A 62 -13.18 -10.95 12.97
C LEU A 62 -14.36 -10.00 13.22
N HIS A 63 -14.06 -8.85 13.80
CA HIS A 63 -15.03 -7.74 13.91
C HIS A 63 -15.17 -6.99 12.58
N GLU A 64 -14.12 -6.97 11.77
CA GLU A 64 -14.14 -6.34 10.45
C GLU A 64 -13.18 -7.05 9.48
N LEU A 65 -13.62 -7.17 8.22
CA LEU A 65 -12.82 -7.69 7.10
C LEU A 65 -13.20 -6.93 5.83
N THR A 66 -12.55 -5.79 5.60
CA THR A 66 -12.96 -4.84 4.55
C THR A 66 -11.86 -4.69 3.49
N PRO A 67 -12.07 -5.20 2.26
CA PRO A 67 -11.20 -4.87 1.13
C PRO A 67 -11.26 -3.37 0.82
N ARG A 68 -10.09 -2.75 0.69
CA ARG A 68 -9.89 -1.37 0.27
C ARG A 68 -9.13 -1.38 -1.05
N ARG A 69 -9.79 -0.95 -2.12
CA ARG A 69 -9.15 -0.80 -3.43
C ARG A 69 -8.52 0.57 -3.52
N ALA A 70 -7.37 0.66 -4.16
CA ALA A 70 -6.85 1.95 -4.61
C ALA A 70 -7.86 2.57 -5.59
N SER A 71 -8.11 3.88 -5.45
CA SER A 71 -8.91 4.58 -6.46
C SER A 71 -8.09 4.71 -7.76
N LEU A 72 -8.76 4.63 -8.91
CA LEU A 72 -8.11 4.84 -10.21
C LEU A 72 -7.48 6.24 -10.29
N GLU A 73 -8.10 7.24 -9.67
CA GLU A 73 -7.55 8.58 -9.57
C GLU A 73 -6.26 8.61 -8.75
N ALA A 74 -6.16 7.87 -7.65
CA ALA A 74 -4.92 7.77 -6.87
C ALA A 74 -3.82 7.04 -7.67
N ALA A 75 -4.16 5.96 -8.37
CA ALA A 75 -3.23 5.26 -9.25
C ALA A 75 -2.74 6.15 -10.41
N PHE A 76 -3.64 6.96 -10.97
CA PHE A 76 -3.31 7.92 -12.02
C PHE A 76 -2.42 9.06 -11.51
N MET A 77 -2.68 9.58 -10.30
CA MET A 77 -1.84 10.60 -9.67
C MET A 77 -0.41 10.09 -9.43
N GLU A 78 -0.21 8.85 -9.00
CA GLU A 78 1.15 8.26 -8.90
C GLU A 78 1.85 8.12 -10.25
N LEU A 79 1.14 7.67 -11.30
CA LEU A 79 1.69 7.57 -12.66
C LEU A 79 2.15 8.92 -13.21
N THR A 80 1.42 10.00 -12.93
CA THR A 80 1.77 11.36 -13.40
C THR A 80 2.69 12.12 -12.47
N GLY A 81 2.77 11.73 -11.19
CA GLY A 81 3.61 12.36 -10.18
C GLY A 81 5.10 12.12 -10.38
N ASP A 82 5.47 11.01 -11.04
CA ASP A 82 6.86 10.67 -11.38
C ASP A 82 7.34 11.33 -12.71
N SER A 83 6.46 12.04 -13.42
CA SER A 83 6.75 12.61 -14.75
C SER A 83 7.13 14.10 -14.75
N VAL A 84 7.67 14.65 -13.66
CA VAL A 84 8.06 16.08 -13.58
C VAL A 84 9.52 16.34 -13.18
N GLU A 85 10.41 15.35 -13.22
CA GLU A 85 11.84 15.52 -12.83
C GLU A 85 12.84 15.11 -13.93
N TYR A 86 12.50 15.26 -15.21
CA TYR A 86 13.51 15.16 -16.29
C TYR A 86 13.17 16.00 -17.52
N ARG A 87 13.28 17.34 -17.40
CA ARG A 87 13.61 18.27 -18.51
C ARG A 87 13.71 19.72 -18.00
N ALA A 88 14.67 20.01 -17.11
CA ALA A 88 15.01 21.39 -16.77
C ALA A 88 16.52 21.72 -16.89
N THR A 89 17.33 20.82 -17.47
CA THR A 89 18.80 21.02 -17.50
C THR A 89 19.41 21.08 -18.91
N ALA A 90 18.62 21.06 -19.99
CA ALA A 90 19.16 21.07 -21.36
C ALA A 90 18.95 22.39 -22.14
N ALA A 91 18.55 23.49 -21.49
CA ALA A 91 18.25 24.76 -22.17
C ALA A 91 19.15 25.95 -21.81
N SER A 92 20.24 25.77 -21.05
CA SER A 92 21.18 26.86 -20.74
C SER A 92 22.65 26.41 -20.82
N THR A 93 23.13 25.94 -21.98
CA THR A 93 24.60 25.84 -22.21
C THR A 93 25.04 26.00 -23.67
N LEU A 94 24.22 26.52 -24.59
CA LEU A 94 24.73 26.87 -25.94
C LEU A 94 24.71 28.38 -26.16
N GLU A 95 25.32 29.10 -25.22
CA GLU A 95 26.00 30.36 -25.53
C GLU A 95 27.44 29.99 -25.87
N THR A 96 27.77 29.92 -27.17
CA THR A 96 29.09 30.20 -27.77
C THR A 96 29.08 29.85 -29.28
N MET A 97 29.59 30.78 -30.11
CA MET A 97 29.84 30.75 -31.58
C MET A 97 28.69 31.18 -32.50
N GLU A 98 28.83 32.07 -33.49
CA GLU A 98 29.83 33.07 -33.88
C GLU A 98 29.23 33.86 -35.09
N VAL A 99 29.55 35.15 -35.19
CA VAL A 99 29.85 35.94 -36.40
C VAL A 99 28.97 35.78 -37.65
N ARG A 100 28.20 36.83 -37.95
CA ARG A 100 28.37 37.62 -39.17
C ARG A 100 27.70 38.99 -39.09
#